data_AF-A0A7K3HF97-F1
#
_entry.id   AF-A0A7K3HF97-F1
#
_cell.length_a   1.000
_cell.length_b   1.000
_cell.length_c   1.000
_cell.angle_alpha   90.00
_cell.angle_beta   90.00
_cell.angle_gamma   90.00
#
_symmetry.space_group_name_H-M   'P 1'
#
loop_
_entity.id
_entity.type
_entity.pdbx_description
1 polymer ?
#
loop_
_entity_poly.entity_id
_entity_poly.type
_entity_poly.pdbx_seq_one_letter_code
_entity_poly.pdbx_strand_id
1 'polypeptide(L)'
;VVTLLLGGVAVAGAWSTGEVPGRAADGAPGVVEAIAETSQALGSWLMGLGFLLFLAGGRRAYRDAAVRRTIGILWDVGTFWPRAAHPFAPPCYAERAVPDLTWRMETWTRSTGGRIVLSGHSQGSVLAAAAVWQLSPHTRRRVALLTYGSPLERLYGRWFPAYFGPGPLHALHHEIDCWRNLWRETDPIGGPVNLPGPACADDPPGPDVDRGPLKDPLAYGRTPEHPLPAPILGHFEYQADPVFAEERAALLDRLPDLPRPRAAGGAPGG
;
A
#
# COMPACT_ATOMS: atom_id res chain seq x y z
N VAL A 1 0.19 -31.82 7.01
CA VAL A 1 0.57 -32.79 5.96
C VAL A 1 -0.51 -33.83 5.73
N VAL A 2 -0.92 -34.59 6.76
CA VAL A 2 -1.98 -35.63 6.65
C VAL A 2 -3.31 -35.08 6.12
N THR A 3 -3.78 -33.94 6.62
CA THR A 3 -5.03 -33.29 6.14
C THR A 3 -4.96 -32.84 4.69
N LEU A 4 -3.80 -32.38 4.22
CA LEU A 4 -3.59 -31.96 2.83
C LEU A 4 -3.51 -33.16 1.88
N LEU A 5 -2.92 -34.27 2.33
CA LEU A 5 -2.90 -35.52 1.57
C LEU A 5 -4.30 -36.13 1.45
N LEU A 6 -5.06 -36.16 2.55
CA LEU A 6 -6.45 -36.64 2.55
C LEU A 6 -7.35 -35.77 1.67
N GLY A 7 -7.18 -34.44 1.74
CA GLY A 7 -7.88 -33.52 0.84
C GLY A 7 -7.50 -33.71 -0.63
N GLY A 8 -6.21 -33.91 -0.93
CA GLY A 8 -5.72 -34.18 -2.28
C GLY A 8 -6.26 -35.48 -2.87
N VAL A 9 -6.30 -36.56 -2.07
CA VAL A 9 -6.87 -37.86 -2.46
C VAL A 9 -8.38 -37.74 -2.71
N ALA A 10 -9.10 -37.00 -1.87
CA ALA A 10 -10.54 -36.79 -2.05
C ALA A 10 -10.86 -36.01 -3.34
N VAL A 11 -10.07 -34.96 -3.65
CA VAL A 11 -10.23 -34.17 -4.88
C VAL A 11 -9.86 -34.99 -6.12
N ALA A 12 -8.75 -35.74 -6.07
CA ALA A 12 -8.35 -36.61 -7.18
C ALA A 12 -9.37 -37.73 -7.43
N GLY A 13 -9.90 -38.33 -6.35
CA GLY A 13 -10.97 -39.31 -6.41
C GLY A 13 -12.21 -38.74 -7.10
N ALA A 14 -12.73 -37.62 -6.60
CA ALA A 14 -13.91 -36.95 -7.18
C ALA A 14 -13.71 -36.52 -8.64
N TRP A 15 -12.51 -36.07 -9.01
CA TRP A 15 -12.19 -35.73 -10.41
C TRP A 15 -12.19 -36.98 -11.29
N SER A 16 -11.61 -38.08 -10.82
CA SER A 16 -11.48 -39.32 -11.60
C SER A 16 -12.79 -40.09 -11.77
N THR A 17 -13.68 -40.04 -10.77
CA THR A 17 -14.94 -40.80 -10.77
C THR A 17 -16.14 -39.97 -11.19
N GLY A 18 -16.06 -38.64 -11.12
CA GLY A 18 -17.20 -37.74 -11.32
C GLY A 18 -18.24 -37.80 -10.20
N GLU A 19 -17.97 -38.54 -9.13
CA GLU A 19 -18.89 -38.79 -8.02
C GLU A 19 -18.37 -38.16 -6.72
N VAL A 20 -19.28 -37.91 -5.79
CA VAL A 20 -18.92 -37.42 -4.46
C VAL A 20 -18.19 -38.52 -3.66
N PRO A 21 -17.27 -38.17 -2.73
CA PRO A 21 -16.41 -39.14 -2.05
C PRO A 21 -17.12 -40.35 -1.43
N GLY A 22 -18.33 -40.17 -0.89
CA GLY A 22 -19.16 -41.26 -0.38
C GLY A 22 -19.51 -42.27 -1.47
N ARG A 23 -20.10 -41.80 -2.58
CA ARG A 23 -20.45 -42.68 -3.72
C ARG A 23 -19.25 -43.27 -4.43
N ALA A 24 -18.14 -42.53 -4.47
CA ALA A 24 -16.88 -43.02 -5.04
C ALA A 24 -16.27 -44.16 -4.18
N ALA A 25 -16.67 -44.29 -2.92
CA ALA A 25 -16.26 -45.33 -2.00
C ALA A 25 -17.30 -46.47 -1.85
N ASP A 26 -18.42 -46.43 -2.59
CA ASP A 26 -19.45 -47.47 -2.56
C ASP A 26 -18.83 -48.83 -2.94
N GLY A 27 -18.95 -49.82 -2.04
CA GLY A 27 -18.37 -51.16 -2.23
C GLY A 27 -16.91 -51.32 -1.79
N ALA A 28 -16.30 -50.29 -1.20
CA ALA A 28 -15.00 -50.40 -0.52
C ALA A 28 -15.14 -51.14 0.83
N PRO A 29 -14.03 -51.54 1.49
CA PRO A 29 -14.09 -52.08 2.85
C PRO A 29 -14.79 -51.08 3.79
N GLY A 30 -15.71 -51.55 4.65
CA GLY A 30 -16.63 -50.67 5.40
C GLY A 30 -16.00 -49.55 6.23
N VAL A 31 -14.72 -49.69 6.63
CA VAL A 31 -13.96 -48.58 7.25
C VAL A 31 -13.71 -47.42 6.29
N VAL A 32 -13.39 -47.71 5.03
CA VAL A 32 -13.09 -46.71 3.99
C VAL A 32 -14.36 -45.97 3.59
N GLU A 33 -15.46 -46.71 3.40
CA GLU A 33 -16.79 -46.16 3.12
C GLU A 33 -17.25 -45.23 4.27
N ALA A 34 -17.18 -45.70 5.51
CA ALA A 34 -17.55 -44.89 6.68
C ALA A 34 -16.71 -43.61 6.83
N ILE A 35 -15.39 -43.69 6.55
CA ILE A 35 -14.51 -42.51 6.57
C ILE A 35 -14.89 -41.54 5.46
N ALA A 36 -15.19 -42.02 4.25
CA ALA A 36 -15.56 -41.20 3.11
C ALA A 36 -16.90 -40.48 3.34
N GLU A 37 -17.91 -41.18 3.83
CA GLU A 37 -19.22 -40.61 4.17
C GLU A 37 -19.12 -39.57 5.29
N THR A 38 -18.40 -39.90 6.37
CA THR A 38 -18.22 -38.98 7.50
C THR A 38 -17.45 -37.73 7.08
N SER A 39 -16.41 -37.88 6.27
CA SER A 39 -15.62 -36.76 5.75
C SER A 39 -16.43 -35.88 4.81
N GLN A 40 -17.25 -36.48 3.93
CA GLN A 40 -18.15 -35.76 3.05
C GLN A 40 -19.20 -34.97 3.86
N ALA A 41 -19.86 -35.61 4.82
CA ALA A 41 -20.85 -34.98 5.66
C ALA A 41 -20.25 -33.80 6.45
N LEU A 42 -19.08 -34.01 7.07
CA LEU A 42 -18.37 -32.96 7.78
C LEU A 42 -17.98 -31.81 6.85
N GLY A 43 -17.47 -32.11 5.66
CA GLY A 43 -17.16 -31.12 4.63
C GLY A 43 -18.38 -30.30 4.20
N SER A 44 -19.53 -30.95 3.97
CA SER A 44 -20.79 -30.26 3.64
C SER A 44 -21.27 -29.34 4.76
N TRP A 45 -21.19 -29.78 6.02
CA TRP A 45 -21.53 -28.94 7.17
C TRP A 45 -20.58 -27.75 7.32
N LEU A 46 -19.27 -27.94 7.14
CA LEU A 46 -18.28 -26.86 7.18
C LEU A 46 -18.48 -25.85 6.04
N MET A 47 -18.80 -26.31 4.83
CA MET A 47 -19.15 -25.42 3.72
C MET A 47 -20.42 -24.62 3.99
N GLY A 48 -21.46 -25.26 4.54
CA GLY A 48 -22.69 -24.59 4.96
C GLY A 48 -22.43 -23.54 6.05
N LEU A 49 -21.65 -23.88 7.07
CA LEU A 49 -21.23 -22.94 8.12
C LEU A 49 -20.40 -21.79 7.54
N GLY A 50 -19.46 -22.08 6.64
CA GLY A 50 -18.66 -21.08 5.94
C GLY A 50 -19.51 -20.10 5.13
N PHE A 51 -20.53 -20.60 4.42
CA PHE A 51 -21.48 -19.76 3.70
C PHE A 51 -22.32 -18.87 4.62
N LEU A 52 -22.80 -19.41 5.75
CA LEU A 52 -23.51 -18.64 6.77
C LEU A 52 -22.61 -17.57 7.40
N LEU A 53 -21.35 -17.90 7.71
CA LEU A 53 -20.35 -16.95 8.21
C LEU A 53 -20.01 -15.89 7.17
N PHE A 54 -19.94 -16.24 5.88
CA PHE A 54 -19.76 -15.30 4.79
C PHE A 54 -20.93 -14.31 4.68
N LEU A 55 -22.18 -14.81 4.72
CA LEU A 55 -23.38 -13.96 4.72
C LEU A 55 -23.47 -13.08 5.97
N ALA A 56 -23.18 -13.64 7.15
CA ALA A 56 -23.17 -12.91 8.41
C ALA A 56 -22.05 -11.86 8.42
N GLY A 57 -20.87 -12.20 7.92
CA GLY A 57 -19.72 -11.31 7.75
C GLY A 57 -20.02 -10.19 6.77
N GLY A 58 -20.63 -10.48 5.62
CA GLY A 58 -21.07 -9.48 4.64
C GLY A 58 -22.14 -8.53 5.20
N ARG A 59 -23.13 -9.06 5.93
CA ARG A 59 -24.13 -8.23 6.64
C ARG A 59 -23.49 -7.37 7.74
N ARG A 60 -22.51 -7.91 8.47
CA ARG A 60 -21.77 -7.18 9.50
C ARG A 60 -20.90 -6.09 8.88
N ALA A 61 -20.22 -6.37 7.77
CA ALA A 61 -19.46 -5.39 7.01
C ALA A 61 -20.31 -4.21 6.52
N TYR A 62 -21.58 -4.46 6.22
CA TYR A 62 -22.54 -3.40 5.87
C TYR A 62 -22.94 -2.52 7.06
N ARG A 63 -22.90 -3.06 8.28
CA ARG A 63 -23.36 -2.37 9.51
C ARG A 63 -22.25 -1.79 10.37
N ASP A 64 -21.01 -2.27 10.25
CA ASP A 64 -19.90 -1.92 11.13
C ASP A 64 -18.81 -1.15 10.36
N ALA A 65 -18.57 0.11 10.75
CA ALA A 65 -17.62 0.98 10.08
C ALA A 65 -16.17 0.49 10.17
N ALA A 66 -15.80 -0.25 11.23
CA ALA A 66 -14.46 -0.78 11.41
C ALA A 66 -14.19 -2.01 10.51
N VAL A 67 -15.19 -2.88 10.34
CA VAL A 67 -15.11 -4.04 9.43
C VAL A 67 -15.10 -3.58 7.98
N ARG A 68 -15.90 -2.56 7.63
CA ARG A 68 -15.85 -1.91 6.30
C ARG A 68 -14.47 -1.33 6.01
N ARG A 69 -13.80 -0.74 7.00
CA ARG A 69 -12.44 -0.20 6.84
C ARG A 69 -11.41 -1.30 6.53
N THR A 70 -11.52 -2.45 7.19
CA THR A 70 -10.60 -3.58 6.98
C THR A 70 -10.80 -4.24 5.61
N ILE A 71 -12.05 -4.48 5.22
CA ILE A 71 -12.38 -4.98 3.87
C ILE A 71 -12.02 -3.93 2.80
N GLY A 72 -12.20 -2.64 3.10
CA GLY A 72 -11.80 -1.53 2.26
C GLY A 72 -10.31 -1.51 1.98
N ILE A 73 -9.44 -1.81 2.96
CA ILE A 73 -7.99 -1.91 2.74
C ILE A 73 -7.64 -3.05 1.77
N LEU A 74 -8.25 -4.23 1.93
CA LEU A 74 -8.03 -5.35 1.03
C LEU A 74 -8.53 -5.03 -0.39
N TRP A 75 -9.67 -4.34 -0.48
CA TRP A 75 -10.23 -3.88 -1.74
C TRP A 75 -9.40 -2.77 -2.39
N ASP A 76 -8.85 -1.82 -1.61
CA ASP A 76 -7.98 -0.73 -2.08
C ASP A 76 -6.71 -1.27 -2.74
N VAL A 77 -6.15 -2.37 -2.21
CA VAL A 77 -5.03 -3.09 -2.85
C VAL A 77 -5.46 -3.75 -4.16
N GLY A 78 -6.64 -4.38 -4.18
CA GLY A 78 -7.20 -4.98 -5.39
C GLY A 78 -7.53 -3.95 -6.49
N THR A 79 -8.06 -2.78 -6.11
CA THR A 79 -8.43 -1.69 -7.02
C THR A 79 -7.30 -0.71 -7.33
N PHE A 80 -6.07 -1.00 -6.89
CA PHE A 80 -4.92 -0.28 -7.41
C PHE A 80 -4.63 -0.72 -8.86
N TRP A 81 -4.81 -2.00 -9.18
CA TRP A 81 -4.43 -2.58 -10.46
C TRP A 81 -5.44 -2.31 -11.58
N PRO A 82 -4.99 -2.16 -12.85
CA PRO A 82 -5.86 -1.99 -14.02
C PRO A 82 -6.97 -3.04 -14.08
N ARG A 83 -8.12 -2.70 -14.65
CA ARG A 83 -9.22 -3.66 -14.87
C ARG A 83 -8.81 -4.88 -15.69
N ALA A 84 -7.76 -4.75 -16.51
CA ALA A 84 -7.13 -5.85 -17.23
C ALA A 84 -6.59 -6.96 -16.30
N ALA A 85 -6.24 -6.64 -15.06
CA ALA A 85 -5.78 -7.59 -14.05
C ALA A 85 -6.93 -8.17 -13.18
N HIS A 86 -8.11 -7.53 -13.14
CA HIS A 86 -9.33 -8.11 -12.54
C HIS A 86 -10.63 -7.45 -13.05
N PRO A 87 -11.54 -8.21 -13.73
CA PRO A 87 -12.68 -7.66 -14.47
C PRO A 87 -13.80 -7.01 -13.64
N PHE A 88 -13.83 -7.26 -12.33
CA PHE A 88 -14.84 -6.70 -11.40
C PHE A 88 -14.32 -5.54 -10.54
N ALA A 89 -13.09 -5.06 -10.78
CA ALA A 89 -12.59 -3.89 -10.06
C ALA A 89 -13.33 -2.61 -10.53
N PRO A 90 -13.81 -1.76 -9.60
CA PRO A 90 -14.15 -0.36 -9.87
C PRO A 90 -13.02 0.35 -10.64
N PRO A 91 -13.29 1.50 -11.29
CA PRO A 91 -12.25 2.28 -11.96
C PRO A 91 -11.05 2.45 -11.04
N CYS A 92 -9.92 1.83 -11.41
CA CYS A 92 -8.83 1.65 -10.48
C CYS A 92 -8.07 2.96 -10.26
N TYR A 93 -7.36 3.08 -9.15
CA TYR A 93 -6.58 4.29 -8.89
C TYR A 93 -5.55 4.55 -10.00
N ALA A 94 -5.00 3.50 -10.62
CA ALA A 94 -4.07 3.63 -11.75
C ALA A 94 -4.74 4.16 -13.04
N GLU A 95 -6.04 3.91 -13.27
CA GLU A 95 -6.75 4.36 -14.46
C GLU A 95 -7.30 5.79 -14.32
N ARG A 96 -7.45 6.29 -13.10
CA ARG A 96 -8.02 7.63 -12.85
C ARG A 96 -7.17 8.51 -11.94
N ALA A 97 -6.92 8.09 -10.70
CA ALA A 97 -6.26 8.93 -9.72
C ALA A 97 -4.81 9.26 -10.09
N VAL A 98 -4.06 8.27 -10.60
CA VAL A 98 -2.67 8.48 -11.00
C VAL A 98 -2.56 9.43 -12.20
N PRO A 99 -3.28 9.22 -13.33
CA PRO A 99 -3.32 10.18 -14.43
C PRO A 99 -3.78 11.58 -14.01
N ASP A 100 -4.80 11.69 -13.17
CA ASP A 100 -5.31 12.99 -12.69
C ASP A 100 -4.26 13.73 -11.83
N LEU A 101 -3.55 13.01 -10.95
CA LEU A 101 -2.45 13.56 -10.15
C LEU A 101 -1.29 14.03 -11.04
N THR A 102 -0.88 13.20 -12.00
CA THR A 102 0.16 13.53 -12.99
C THR A 102 -0.23 14.78 -13.77
N TRP A 103 -1.44 14.81 -14.36
CA TRP A 103 -1.94 15.94 -15.13
C TRP A 103 -1.98 17.24 -14.32
N ARG A 104 -2.43 17.16 -13.06
CA ARG A 104 -2.50 18.31 -12.16
C ARG A 104 -1.11 18.83 -11.85
N MET A 105 -0.16 17.96 -11.50
CA MET A 105 1.22 18.35 -11.22
C MET A 105 1.88 18.98 -12.46
N GLU A 106 1.73 18.38 -13.63
CA GLU A 106 2.30 18.91 -14.88
C GLU A 106 1.70 20.27 -15.26
N THR A 107 0.37 20.37 -15.30
CA THR A 107 -0.31 21.61 -15.67
C THR A 107 -0.01 22.73 -14.70
N TRP A 108 -0.03 22.46 -13.39
CA TRP A 108 0.29 23.47 -12.38
C TRP A 108 1.74 23.92 -12.44
N THR A 109 2.68 22.97 -12.60
CA THR A 109 4.10 23.29 -12.70
C THR A 109 4.41 24.08 -13.97
N ARG A 110 3.74 23.76 -15.08
CA ARG A 110 3.87 24.48 -16.36
C ARG A 110 3.31 25.90 -16.28
N SER A 111 2.18 26.09 -15.61
CA SER A 111 1.53 27.41 -15.51
C SER A 111 2.18 28.33 -14.49
N THR A 112 2.67 27.78 -13.37
CA THR A 112 3.23 28.58 -12.26
C THR A 112 4.75 28.59 -12.23
N GLY A 113 5.43 27.69 -12.94
CA GLY A 113 6.86 27.47 -12.74
C GLY A 113 7.23 27.11 -11.30
N GLY A 114 6.25 26.66 -10.49
CA GLY A 114 6.42 26.38 -9.07
C GLY A 114 7.12 25.05 -8.79
N ARG A 115 7.20 24.75 -7.49
CA ARG A 115 7.75 23.51 -6.92
C ARG A 115 6.67 22.84 -6.08
N ILE A 116 6.66 21.51 -6.05
CA ILE A 116 5.64 20.71 -5.35
C ILE A 116 6.34 19.75 -4.39
N VAL A 117 5.84 19.65 -3.15
CA VAL A 117 6.06 18.48 -2.31
C VAL A 117 4.82 17.62 -2.36
N LEU A 118 4.93 16.43 -2.96
CA LEU A 118 3.87 15.45 -3.02
C LEU A 118 3.94 14.56 -1.76
N SER A 119 2.98 14.74 -0.87
CA SER A 119 2.90 13.97 0.38
C SER A 119 1.93 12.79 0.24
N GLY A 120 2.40 11.56 0.50
CA GLY A 120 1.58 10.34 0.42
C GLY A 120 1.60 9.53 1.73
N HIS A 121 0.44 9.40 2.36
CA HIS A 121 0.23 8.53 3.53
C HIS A 121 -0.26 7.16 3.08
N SER A 122 0.26 6.07 3.66
CA SER A 122 -0.32 4.73 3.47
C SER A 122 -0.51 4.41 1.98
N GLN A 123 -1.72 4.06 1.53
CA GLN A 123 -2.03 3.85 0.12
C GLN A 123 -1.69 5.05 -0.79
N GLY A 124 -1.81 6.27 -0.27
CA GLY A 124 -1.40 7.49 -0.97
C GLY A 124 0.10 7.53 -1.30
N SER A 125 0.96 6.82 -0.57
CA SER A 125 2.39 6.73 -0.93
C SER A 125 2.60 5.92 -2.20
N VAL A 126 1.81 4.86 -2.41
CA VAL A 126 1.81 4.02 -3.61
C VAL A 126 1.32 4.81 -4.81
N LEU A 127 0.23 5.57 -4.65
CA LEU A 127 -0.29 6.45 -5.69
C LEU A 127 0.70 7.58 -6.04
N ALA A 128 1.33 8.16 -5.02
CA ALA A 128 2.31 9.22 -5.21
C ALA A 128 3.54 8.72 -5.96
N ALA A 129 4.10 7.57 -5.59
CA ALA A 129 5.20 6.94 -6.32
C ALA A 129 4.82 6.65 -7.79
N ALA A 130 3.63 6.06 -8.01
CA ALA A 130 3.13 5.79 -9.35
C ALA A 130 2.95 7.06 -10.21
N ALA A 131 2.45 8.14 -9.62
CA ALA A 131 2.28 9.42 -10.31
C ALA A 131 3.64 10.06 -10.65
N VAL A 132 4.62 10.01 -9.75
CA VAL A 132 5.96 10.55 -9.99
C VAL A 132 6.66 9.85 -11.16
N TRP A 133 6.52 8.52 -11.29
CA TRP A 133 7.05 7.80 -12.46
C TRP A 133 6.47 8.30 -13.78
N GLN A 134 5.21 8.73 -13.80
CA GLN A 134 4.54 9.20 -15.02
C GLN A 134 4.84 10.66 -15.37
N LEU A 135 5.51 11.41 -14.49
CA LEU A 135 5.89 12.80 -14.77
C LEU A 135 6.97 12.88 -15.85
N SER A 136 6.84 13.88 -16.73
CA SER A 136 7.94 14.29 -17.62
C SER A 136 9.21 14.65 -16.83
N PRO A 137 10.43 14.38 -17.36
CA PRO A 137 11.68 14.69 -16.67
C PRO A 137 11.82 16.16 -16.22
N HIS A 138 11.22 17.11 -16.96
CA HIS A 138 11.19 18.52 -16.57
C HIS A 138 10.35 18.77 -15.31
N THR A 139 9.17 18.16 -15.23
CA THR A 139 8.27 18.32 -14.09
C THR A 139 8.81 17.56 -12.88
N ARG A 140 9.34 16.35 -13.10
CA ARG A 140 9.88 15.50 -12.04
C ARG A 140 10.96 16.19 -11.20
N ARG A 141 11.85 16.98 -11.83
CA ARG A 141 12.87 17.80 -11.13
C ARG A 141 12.33 18.92 -10.23
N ARG A 142 11.03 19.18 -10.29
CA ARG A 142 10.35 20.21 -9.51
C ARG A 142 9.40 19.61 -8.47
N VAL A 143 9.38 18.28 -8.36
CA VAL A 143 8.54 17.53 -7.45
C VAL A 143 9.43 16.77 -6.49
N ALA A 144 9.24 17.02 -5.19
CA ALA A 144 9.79 16.21 -4.13
C ALA A 144 8.72 15.26 -3.59
N LEU A 145 9.13 14.06 -3.17
CA LEU A 145 8.25 13.02 -2.65
C LEU A 145 8.44 12.88 -1.13
N LEU A 146 7.33 12.96 -0.38
CA LEU A 146 7.28 12.72 1.05
C LEU A 146 6.30 11.58 1.35
N THR A 147 6.82 10.38 1.58
CA THR A 147 6.01 9.21 1.95
C THR A 147 6.03 8.99 3.45
N TYR A 148 4.95 8.45 4.02
CA TYR A 148 4.90 8.15 5.45
C TYR A 148 3.83 7.12 5.77
N GLY A 149 4.09 6.30 6.78
CA GLY A 149 3.31 5.07 6.99
C GLY A 149 3.26 4.23 5.71
N SER A 150 4.36 4.18 4.96
CA SER A 150 4.36 3.71 3.57
C SER A 150 4.44 2.17 3.47
N PRO A 151 3.47 1.51 2.82
CA PRO A 151 3.51 0.06 2.58
C PRO A 151 4.35 -0.34 1.36
N LEU A 152 5.12 0.59 0.77
CA LEU A 152 5.83 0.41 -0.50
C LEU A 152 6.75 -0.81 -0.50
N GLU A 153 7.68 -0.93 0.44
CA GLU A 153 8.53 -2.12 0.55
C GLU A 153 7.75 -3.27 1.21
N ARG A 154 7.21 -3.02 2.41
CA ARG A 154 6.74 -4.07 3.31
C ARG A 154 5.59 -4.90 2.77
N LEU A 155 4.68 -4.29 2.01
CA LEU A 155 3.55 -5.00 1.40
C LEU A 155 3.70 -5.04 -0.12
N TYR A 156 3.74 -3.88 -0.77
CA TYR A 156 3.70 -3.80 -2.22
C TYR A 156 4.95 -4.42 -2.86
N GLY A 157 6.13 -4.20 -2.31
CA GLY A 157 7.38 -4.77 -2.81
C GLY A 157 7.46 -6.28 -2.65
N ARG A 158 6.79 -6.85 -1.65
CA ARG A 158 6.74 -8.30 -1.42
C ARG A 158 5.73 -9.01 -2.30
N TRP A 159 4.53 -8.44 -2.45
CA TRP A 159 3.45 -9.05 -3.22
C TRP A 159 3.51 -8.71 -4.72
N PHE A 160 4.11 -7.57 -5.08
CA PHE A 160 4.20 -7.05 -6.44
C PHE A 160 5.63 -6.54 -6.76
N PRO A 161 6.67 -7.39 -6.62
CA PRO A 161 8.07 -6.99 -6.75
C PRO A 161 8.44 -6.43 -8.13
N ALA A 162 7.71 -6.79 -9.18
CA ALA A 162 7.92 -6.25 -10.52
C ALA A 162 7.67 -4.73 -10.62
N TYR A 163 6.81 -4.18 -9.75
CA TYR A 163 6.43 -2.76 -9.76
C TYR A 163 7.01 -1.98 -8.59
N PHE A 164 7.04 -2.59 -7.40
CA PHE A 164 7.48 -1.93 -6.17
C PHE A 164 8.60 -2.69 -5.46
N GLY A 165 9.32 -3.56 -6.16
CA GLY A 165 10.48 -4.25 -5.61
C GLY A 165 11.70 -3.33 -5.48
N PRO A 166 12.83 -3.86 -4.95
CA PRO A 166 14.04 -3.08 -4.72
C PRO A 166 14.57 -2.38 -5.98
N GLY A 167 14.53 -3.05 -7.15
CA GLY A 167 14.96 -2.48 -8.42
C GLY A 167 14.15 -1.25 -8.84
N PRO A 168 12.82 -1.38 -9.04
CA PRO A 168 11.96 -0.24 -9.35
C PRO A 168 12.03 0.91 -8.34
N LEU A 169 12.07 0.62 -7.03
CA LEU A 169 12.18 1.66 -6.00
C LEU A 169 13.55 2.35 -6.00
N HIS A 170 14.62 1.62 -6.29
CA HIS A 170 15.95 2.20 -6.47
C HIS A 170 16.00 3.09 -7.73
N ALA A 171 15.37 2.67 -8.82
CA ALA A 171 15.22 3.50 -10.02
C ALA A 171 14.44 4.79 -9.72
N LEU A 172 13.34 4.71 -8.96
CA LEU A 172 12.60 5.89 -8.50
C LEU A 172 13.51 6.87 -7.74
N HIS A 173 14.34 6.36 -6.82
CA HIS A 173 15.26 7.19 -6.04
C HIS A 173 16.29 7.92 -6.91
N HIS A 174 16.80 7.28 -7.96
CA HIS A 174 17.71 7.93 -8.92
C HIS A 174 17.02 8.93 -9.84
N GLU A 175 15.74 8.70 -10.14
CA GLU A 175 14.96 9.55 -11.05
C GLU A 175 14.36 10.79 -10.38
N ILE A 176 14.23 10.81 -9.05
CA ILE A 176 13.69 11.94 -8.29
C ILE A 176 14.79 12.64 -7.48
N ASP A 177 14.85 13.97 -7.58
CA ASP A 177 15.88 14.76 -6.89
C ASP A 177 15.77 14.70 -5.35
N CYS A 178 14.55 14.52 -4.84
CA CYS A 178 14.23 14.64 -3.42
C CYS A 178 13.14 13.65 -2.99
N TRP A 179 13.52 12.63 -2.21
CA TRP A 179 12.58 11.71 -1.56
C TRP A 179 12.91 11.52 -0.08
N ARG A 180 11.87 11.60 0.77
CA ARG A 180 11.89 11.19 2.17
C ARG A 180 10.73 10.26 2.50
N ASN A 181 10.99 9.24 3.30
CA ASN A 181 10.03 8.29 3.83
C ASN A 181 10.08 8.30 5.37
N LEU A 182 8.99 8.71 6.02
CA LEU A 182 8.89 8.71 7.48
C LEU A 182 8.25 7.40 7.97
N TRP A 183 8.85 6.75 8.95
CA TRP A 183 8.34 5.47 9.45
C TRP A 183 8.51 5.32 10.97
N ARG A 184 7.64 4.50 11.58
CA ARG A 184 7.69 4.15 13.01
C ARG A 184 7.82 2.63 13.16
N GLU A 185 8.50 2.17 14.20
CA GLU A 185 8.53 0.73 14.52
C GLU A 185 7.15 0.19 14.92
N THR A 186 6.32 1.04 15.52
CA THR A 186 4.96 0.73 15.99
C THR A 186 3.93 0.68 14.85
N ASP A 187 4.29 1.05 13.61
CA ASP A 187 3.40 1.02 12.47
C ASP A 187 3.35 -0.40 11.86
N PRO A 188 2.20 -1.10 11.95
CA PRO A 188 2.08 -2.47 11.45
C PRO A 188 2.03 -2.54 9.91
N ILE A 189 1.74 -1.43 9.23
CA ILE A 189 1.54 -1.36 7.79
C ILE A 189 2.76 -0.73 7.12
N GLY A 190 3.12 0.47 7.60
CA GLY A 190 4.17 1.30 7.04
C GLY A 190 5.56 0.99 7.59
N GLY A 191 6.59 1.09 6.75
CA GLY A 191 7.96 0.77 7.15
C GLY A 191 9.02 1.55 6.37
N PRO A 192 10.30 1.26 6.65
CA PRO A 192 11.39 1.75 5.82
C PRO A 192 11.27 1.17 4.40
N VAL A 193 11.70 1.94 3.41
CA VAL A 193 11.79 1.51 2.01
C VAL A 193 13.00 0.58 1.81
N ASN A 194 14.03 0.72 2.65
CA ASN A 194 15.25 -0.10 2.63
C ASN A 194 15.92 -0.12 1.26
N LEU A 195 16.14 1.06 0.68
CA LEU A 195 16.85 1.14 -0.59
C LEU A 195 18.31 0.66 -0.41
N PRO A 196 18.82 -0.15 -1.35
CA PRO A 196 20.22 -0.54 -1.32
C PRO A 196 21.10 0.72 -1.43
N GLY A 197 22.21 0.71 -0.71
CA GLY A 197 23.22 1.76 -0.77
C GLY A 197 23.84 1.93 -2.16
N PRO A 198 24.82 2.85 -2.32
CA PRO A 198 25.46 3.11 -3.60
C PRO A 198 25.91 1.82 -4.30
N ALA A 199 25.64 1.72 -5.61
CA ALA A 199 25.90 0.51 -6.38
C ALA A 199 27.41 0.25 -6.57
N CYS A 200 28.18 1.34 -6.63
CA CYS A 200 29.63 1.34 -6.64
C CYS A 200 30.18 2.09 -5.42
N ALA A 201 31.36 1.70 -4.92
CA ALA A 201 32.01 2.40 -3.81
C ALA A 201 32.32 3.88 -4.11
N ASP A 202 32.40 4.24 -5.40
CA ASP A 202 32.66 5.60 -5.87
C ASP A 202 31.39 6.43 -6.09
N ASP A 203 30.20 5.83 -6.01
CA ASP A 203 28.95 6.59 -6.09
C ASP A 203 28.80 7.42 -4.80
N PRO A 204 28.56 8.74 -4.90
CA PRO A 204 28.30 9.54 -3.72
C PRO A 204 27.04 8.99 -3.03
N PRO A 205 27.06 8.80 -1.70
CA PRO A 205 25.89 8.32 -0.98
C PRO A 205 24.74 9.31 -1.20
N GLY A 206 23.67 8.84 -1.86
CA GLY A 206 22.44 9.59 -2.00
C GLY A 206 21.86 9.95 -0.62
N PRO A 207 21.08 11.03 -0.53
CA PRO A 207 20.49 11.43 0.74
C PRO A 207 19.49 10.37 1.22
N ASP A 208 19.75 9.79 2.39
CA ASP A 208 19.01 8.65 2.96
C ASP A 208 17.49 8.83 2.88
N VAL A 209 16.80 8.01 2.09
CA VAL A 209 15.36 8.11 1.89
C VAL A 209 14.62 7.89 3.19
N ASP A 210 15.08 6.97 4.04
CA ASP A 210 14.34 6.57 5.23
C ASP A 210 14.68 7.46 6.43
N ARG A 211 13.68 8.20 6.92
CA ARG A 211 13.77 8.96 8.17
C ARG A 211 13.01 8.21 9.26
N GLY A 212 13.74 7.48 10.08
CA GLY A 212 13.19 6.78 11.21
C GLY A 212 14.13 5.75 11.84
N PRO A 213 13.62 4.96 12.80
CA PRO A 213 12.24 5.01 13.27
C PRO A 213 11.95 6.31 14.04
N LEU A 214 10.83 6.94 13.73
CA LEU A 214 10.32 8.06 14.51
C LEU A 214 9.89 7.55 15.89
N LYS A 215 10.11 8.38 16.89
CA LYS A 215 9.78 8.06 18.28
C LYS A 215 8.25 7.96 18.44
N ASP A 216 7.78 6.83 18.94
CA ASP A 216 6.36 6.60 19.23
C ASP A 216 6.21 5.72 20.49
N PRO A 217 5.61 6.21 21.59
CA PRO A 217 4.95 7.51 21.75
C PRO A 217 5.95 8.68 21.84
N LEU A 218 5.51 9.90 21.50
CA LEU A 218 6.36 11.10 21.52
C LEU A 218 7.04 11.35 22.88
N ALA A 219 6.38 10.97 23.97
CA ALA A 219 6.91 11.03 25.32
C ALA A 219 6.58 9.77 26.12
N TYR A 220 7.53 9.28 26.90
CA TYR A 220 7.28 8.26 27.91
C TYR A 220 6.93 8.93 29.22
N GLY A 221 5.76 8.61 29.79
CA GLY A 221 5.26 9.25 31.00
C GLY A 221 4.66 10.63 30.75
N ARG A 222 4.68 11.50 31.77
CA ARG A 222 4.16 12.87 31.70
C ARG A 222 5.30 13.87 31.61
N THR A 223 5.20 14.83 30.70
CA THR A 223 6.10 15.99 30.60
C THR A 223 5.26 17.28 30.65
N PRO A 224 5.85 18.47 30.84
CA PRO A 224 5.12 19.74 30.74
C PRO A 224 4.38 19.90 29.39
N GLU A 225 4.97 19.40 28.31
CA GLU A 225 4.41 19.42 26.95
C GLU A 225 3.40 18.28 26.72
N HIS A 226 3.54 17.16 27.46
CA HIS A 226 2.68 15.98 27.40
C HIS A 226 2.15 15.65 28.80
N PRO A 227 1.19 16.43 29.34
CA PRO A 227 0.71 16.24 30.71
C PRO A 227 -0.10 14.94 30.90
N LEU A 228 -0.56 14.35 29.79
CA LEU A 228 -1.17 13.03 29.75
C LEU A 228 -0.19 12.04 29.10
N PRO A 229 -0.24 10.74 29.45
CA PRO A 229 0.55 9.72 28.77
C PRO A 229 0.34 9.81 27.25
N ALA A 230 1.42 10.03 26.51
CA ALA A 230 1.33 10.15 25.07
C ALA A 230 0.89 8.81 24.46
N PRO A 231 -0.10 8.82 23.54
CA PRO A 231 -0.58 7.60 22.91
C PRO A 231 0.46 7.03 21.94
N ILE A 232 0.43 5.71 21.75
CA ILE A 232 1.10 5.06 20.62
C ILE A 232 0.26 5.34 19.38
N LEU A 233 0.83 6.07 18.43
CA LEU A 233 0.14 6.54 17.23
C LEU A 233 0.17 5.51 16.09
N GLY A 234 1.23 4.69 16.03
CA GLY A 234 1.41 3.65 15.02
C GLY A 234 1.30 4.23 13.60
N HIS A 235 0.32 3.73 12.85
CA HIS A 235 0.06 4.11 11.46
C HIS A 235 -0.55 5.51 11.24
N PHE A 236 -0.98 6.18 12.30
CA PHE A 236 -1.77 7.42 12.22
C PHE A 236 -0.98 8.64 12.68
N GLU A 237 -1.47 9.85 12.42
CA GLU A 237 -0.93 11.11 12.98
C GLU A 237 0.59 11.32 12.73
N TYR A 238 1.06 10.97 11.53
CA TYR A 238 2.44 11.32 11.13
C TYR A 238 2.59 12.83 10.93
N GLN A 239 1.54 13.53 10.48
CA GLN A 239 1.59 14.97 10.21
C GLN A 239 1.63 15.83 11.49
N ALA A 240 1.22 15.25 12.63
CA ALA A 240 1.33 15.88 13.93
C ALA A 240 2.75 15.77 14.52
N ASP A 241 3.58 14.89 13.98
CA ASP A 241 4.97 14.74 14.38
C ASP A 241 5.80 15.95 13.89
N PRO A 242 6.57 16.64 14.76
CA PRO A 242 7.41 17.76 14.34
C PRO A 242 8.33 17.44 13.17
N VAL A 243 8.84 16.20 13.10
CA VAL A 243 9.71 15.73 12.02
C VAL A 243 9.03 15.84 10.66
N PHE A 244 7.70 15.69 10.58
CA PHE A 244 6.97 15.86 9.33
C PHE A 244 7.10 17.27 8.76
N ALA A 245 6.99 18.29 9.61
CA ALA A 245 7.11 19.68 9.18
C ALA A 245 8.56 20.02 8.79
N GLU A 246 9.52 19.52 9.56
CA GLU A 246 10.96 19.68 9.29
C GLU A 246 11.36 19.09 7.94
N GLU A 247 11.02 17.82 7.70
CA GLU A 247 11.39 17.13 6.46
C GLU A 247 10.64 17.71 5.25
N ARG A 248 9.37 18.13 5.42
CA ARG A 248 8.63 18.84 4.36
C ARG A 248 9.32 20.15 3.97
N ALA A 249 9.79 20.93 4.94
CA ALA A 249 10.51 22.17 4.68
C ALA A 249 11.86 21.89 4.01
N ALA A 250 12.63 20.92 4.52
CA ALA A 250 13.91 20.52 3.94
C ALA A 250 13.78 20.04 2.48
N LEU A 251 12.69 19.33 2.14
CA LEU A 251 12.41 18.94 0.75
C LEU A 251 12.14 20.14 -0.16
N LEU A 252 11.41 21.15 0.33
CA LEU A 252 11.17 22.39 -0.44
C LEU A 252 12.47 23.16 -0.70
N ASP A 253 13.34 23.25 0.31
CA ASP A 253 14.61 23.98 0.22
C ASP A 253 15.60 23.30 -0.73
N ARG A 254 15.55 21.97 -0.84
CA ARG A 254 16.40 21.19 -1.74
C ARG A 254 15.99 21.25 -3.21
N LEU A 255 14.71 21.47 -3.50
CA LEU A 255 14.27 21.63 -4.88
C LEU A 255 14.87 22.93 -5.46
N PRO A 256 15.43 22.94 -6.67
CA PRO A 256 16.15 24.09 -7.20
C PRO A 256 15.31 25.36 -7.22
N ASP A 257 15.83 26.45 -6.63
CA ASP A 257 15.21 27.77 -6.72
C ASP A 257 15.19 28.25 -8.17
N LEU A 258 14.00 28.56 -8.67
CA LEU A 258 13.82 29.16 -9.99
C LEU A 258 13.17 30.54 -9.84
N PRO A 259 13.47 31.49 -10.75
CA PRO A 259 12.89 32.82 -10.69
C PRO A 259 11.36 32.73 -10.65
N ARG A 260 10.75 33.37 -9.64
CA ARG A 260 9.30 33.51 -9.55
C ARG A 260 8.77 34.08 -10.86
N PRO A 261 7.68 33.55 -11.44
CA PRO A 261 7.03 34.23 -12.55
C PRO A 261 6.70 35.66 -12.11
N ARG A 262 7.08 36.64 -12.93
CA ARG A 262 6.63 38.02 -12.77
C ARG A 262 5.11 37.97 -12.66
N ALA A 263 4.56 38.43 -11.53
CA ALA A 263 3.12 38.65 -11.41
C ALA A 263 2.68 39.44 -12.65
N ALA A 264 1.72 38.90 -13.40
CA ALA A 264 1.20 39.56 -14.59
C ALA A 264 0.83 40.98 -14.20
N GLY A 265 1.49 41.95 -14.86
CA GLY A 265 1.38 43.36 -14.54
C GLY A 265 -0.07 43.80 -14.49
N GLY A 266 -0.40 44.62 -13.49
CA GLY A 266 -1.70 45.26 -13.38
C GLY A 266 -2.09 45.91 -14.70
N ALA A 267 -3.34 45.69 -15.09
CA ALA A 267 -3.94 46.40 -16.20
C ALA A 267 -3.76 47.92 -15.98
N PRO A 268 -3.30 48.69 -16.99
CA PRO A 268 -3.30 50.12 -16.89
C PRO A 268 -4.76 50.59 -16.87
N GLY A 269 -5.15 51.25 -15.79
CA GLY A 269 -6.38 52.03 -15.76
C GLY A 269 -6.29 53.17 -16.76
N GLY A 270 -7.30 53.25 -17.63
CA GLY A 270 -7.54 54.31 -18.59
C GLY A 270 -8.95 54.16 -19.15
#